data_AF-A0A7W7G3N9-F1
#
_entry.id   AF-A0A7W7G3N9-F1
#
_cell.length_a   1.000
_cell.length_b   1.000
_cell.length_c   1.000
_cell.angle_alpha   90.00
_cell.angle_beta   90.00
_cell.angle_gamma   90.00
#
_symmetry.space_group_name_H-M   'P 1'
#
loop_
_entity.id
_entity.type
_entity.pdbx_description
1 polymer ?
#
loop_
_entity_poly.entity_id
_entity_poly.type
_entity_poly.pdbx_seq_one_letter_code
_entity_poly.pdbx_strand_id
1 'polypeptide(L)'
;MTQARQLKPYDVEISVAAGRDEVWESVTQPALLHQWFGWDYDGLAAEIKQIFLDEATLLAPEQMGWADGSYLEVTGDDDSARVRVTREGNSPGGSERYDAIEEGWRAFLIQLRFLLDQRPEGRRRTLYLTGETTGRQALTLASGEWERFGPRVAWTVDGDGHLIVAAGRVPLDEPTATHFEVTVSMFGADDATFEAARETWAKRWAPMAAGAEITTATDPAPGS
;
A
#
# COMPACT_ATOMS: atom_id res chain seq x y z
N MET A 1 33.69 10.10 9.14
CA MET A 1 33.32 9.65 7.78
C MET A 1 32.07 8.81 7.92
N THR A 2 30.91 9.38 7.64
CA THR A 2 29.62 8.65 7.66
C THR A 2 29.65 7.72 6.46
N GLN A 3 29.59 6.39 6.66
CA GLN A 3 29.39 5.48 5.54
C GLN A 3 28.11 5.89 4.82
N ALA A 4 28.22 6.22 3.53
CA ALA A 4 27.04 6.43 2.70
C ALA A 4 26.20 5.15 2.74
N ARG A 5 24.96 5.27 3.22
CA ARG A 5 24.03 4.13 3.30
C ARG A 5 23.84 3.59 1.89
N GLN A 6 24.20 2.32 1.66
CA GLN A 6 23.94 1.68 0.38
C GLN A 6 22.43 1.39 0.27
N LEU A 7 21.75 2.16 -0.56
CA LEU A 7 20.32 1.98 -0.84
C LEU A 7 20.14 1.02 -2.03
N LYS A 8 19.15 0.13 -1.92
CA LYS A 8 18.74 -0.75 -3.03
C LYS A 8 17.97 0.11 -4.05
N PRO A 9 18.28 0.00 -5.35
CA PRO A 9 17.46 0.62 -6.38
C PRO A 9 16.12 -0.12 -6.48
N TYR A 10 15.06 0.62 -6.76
CA TYR A 10 13.77 0.04 -7.13
C TYR A 10 13.07 0.89 -8.18
N ASP A 11 12.15 0.25 -8.88
CA ASP A 11 11.27 0.84 -9.88
C ASP A 11 9.92 0.14 -9.76
N VAL A 12 8.91 0.91 -9.37
CA VAL A 12 7.54 0.42 -9.17
C VAL A 12 6.59 1.31 -9.96
N GLU A 13 5.79 0.70 -10.81
CA GLU A 13 4.94 1.43 -11.75
C GLU A 13 3.54 0.81 -11.82
N ILE A 14 2.53 1.68 -11.94
CA ILE A 14 1.16 1.33 -12.34
C ILE A 14 0.72 2.18 -13.54
N SER A 15 -0.24 1.67 -14.31
CA SER A 15 -0.99 2.43 -15.30
C SER A 15 -2.47 2.45 -14.89
N VAL A 16 -3.15 3.57 -15.13
CA VAL A 16 -4.52 3.85 -14.70
C VAL A 16 -5.31 4.51 -15.82
N ALA A 17 -6.62 4.24 -15.85
CA ALA A 17 -7.56 4.86 -16.80
C ALA A 17 -8.12 6.19 -16.25
N ALA A 18 -7.21 7.09 -15.89
CA ALA A 18 -7.49 8.43 -15.38
C ALA A 18 -6.48 9.43 -15.95
N GLY A 19 -6.91 10.67 -16.17
CA GLY A 19 -6.08 11.71 -16.77
C GLY A 19 -4.92 12.13 -15.86
N ARG A 20 -3.80 12.53 -16.45
CA ARG A 20 -2.56 12.88 -15.74
C ARG A 20 -2.78 13.87 -14.61
N ASP A 21 -3.56 14.93 -14.85
CA ASP A 21 -3.78 15.99 -13.87
C ASP A 21 -4.61 15.48 -12.67
N GLU A 22 -5.64 14.65 -12.90
CA GLU A 22 -6.41 13.98 -11.84
C GLU A 22 -5.52 13.04 -10.99
N VAL A 23 -4.63 12.30 -11.65
CA VAL A 23 -3.69 11.41 -10.97
C VAL A 23 -2.66 12.20 -10.16
N TRP A 24 -2.17 13.32 -10.70
CA TRP A 24 -1.26 14.21 -9.98
C TRP A 24 -1.92 14.84 -8.75
N GLU A 25 -3.18 15.25 -8.84
CA GLU A 25 -3.95 15.69 -7.68
C GLU A 25 -4.07 14.58 -6.64
N SER A 26 -4.31 13.34 -7.08
CA SER A 26 -4.47 12.19 -6.18
C SER A 26 -3.21 11.88 -5.35
N VAL A 27 -2.03 12.23 -5.86
CA VAL A 27 -0.75 12.03 -5.15
C VAL A 27 -0.24 13.28 -4.44
N THR A 28 -0.91 14.43 -4.56
CA THR A 28 -0.47 15.69 -3.93
C THR A 28 -1.47 16.27 -2.93
N GLN A 29 -2.77 16.01 -3.10
CA GLN A 29 -3.80 16.56 -2.24
C GLN A 29 -3.99 15.69 -0.99
N PRO A 30 -3.84 16.23 0.25
CA PRO A 30 -3.96 15.45 1.48
C PRO A 30 -5.24 14.63 1.59
N ALA A 31 -6.37 15.21 1.17
CA ALA A 31 -7.67 14.54 1.24
C ALA A 31 -7.74 13.31 0.33
N LEU A 32 -7.07 13.34 -0.84
CA LEU A 32 -6.99 12.23 -1.78
C LEU A 32 -5.90 11.23 -1.38
N LEU A 33 -4.76 11.69 -0.85
CA LEU A 33 -3.73 10.84 -0.25
C LEU A 33 -4.31 9.93 0.84
N HIS A 34 -5.20 10.46 1.68
CA HIS A 34 -5.94 9.68 2.68
C HIS A 34 -6.81 8.55 2.11
N GLN A 35 -7.18 8.61 0.81
CA GLN A 35 -8.00 7.59 0.15
C GLN A 35 -7.19 6.42 -0.41
N TRP A 36 -5.85 6.46 -0.40
CA TRP A 36 -5.05 5.34 -0.94
C TRP A 36 -3.69 5.11 -0.24
N PHE A 37 -3.10 6.09 0.43
CA PHE A 37 -1.81 5.93 1.09
C PHE A 37 -1.96 5.22 2.45
N GLY A 38 -1.09 4.26 2.74
CA GLY A 38 -1.06 3.59 4.05
C GLY A 38 -2.34 2.82 4.41
N TRP A 39 -2.52 2.65 5.71
CA TRP A 39 -3.71 2.13 6.39
C TRP A 39 -4.09 3.08 7.52
N ASP A 40 -5.35 3.03 7.95
CA ASP A 40 -5.89 3.81 9.06
C ASP A 40 -5.28 3.39 10.40
N TYR A 41 -4.72 4.38 11.09
CA TYR A 41 -4.31 4.36 12.49
C TYR A 41 -4.30 5.80 13.04
N ASP A 42 -4.21 5.96 14.36
CA ASP A 42 -4.07 7.26 15.02
C ASP A 42 -2.67 7.85 14.77
N GLY A 43 -2.50 8.45 13.59
CA GLY A 43 -1.26 9.06 13.14
C GLY A 43 -1.11 9.18 11.62
N LEU A 44 -1.93 8.48 10.83
CA LEU A 44 -1.85 8.50 9.36
C LEU A 44 -1.89 9.93 8.78
N ALA A 45 -2.70 10.82 9.35
CA ALA A 45 -2.79 12.21 8.88
C ALA A 45 -1.49 12.99 9.10
N ALA A 46 -0.81 12.75 10.23
CA ALA A 46 0.48 13.36 10.53
C ALA A 46 1.57 12.80 9.61
N GLU A 47 1.55 11.48 9.37
CA GLU A 47 2.47 10.83 8.44
C GLU A 47 2.31 11.33 7.00
N ILE A 48 1.08 11.45 6.49
CA ILE A 48 0.82 12.03 5.16
C ILE A 48 1.37 13.46 5.06
N LYS A 49 1.11 14.29 6.07
CA LYS A 49 1.66 15.65 6.11
C LYS A 49 3.19 15.63 6.09
N GLN A 50 3.81 14.80 6.92
CA GLN A 50 5.26 14.73 6.99
C GLN A 50 5.84 14.31 5.63
N ILE A 51 5.39 13.19 5.07
CA ILE A 51 5.98 12.60 3.86
C ILE A 51 5.70 13.44 2.61
N PHE A 52 4.45 13.85 2.39
CA PHE A 52 4.04 14.45 1.11
C PHE A 52 4.03 15.98 1.11
N LEU A 53 4.02 16.64 2.27
CA LEU A 53 3.93 18.10 2.36
C LEU A 53 5.20 18.71 2.96
N ASP A 54 5.75 18.11 4.01
CA ASP A 54 6.91 18.67 4.70
C ASP A 54 8.24 18.20 4.07
N GLU A 55 8.33 16.94 3.66
CA GLU A 55 9.57 16.33 3.14
C GLU A 55 9.65 16.25 1.61
N ALA A 56 8.52 16.16 0.91
CA ALA A 56 8.51 16.09 -0.55
C ALA A 56 8.91 17.44 -1.17
N THR A 57 9.77 17.37 -2.18
CA THR A 57 10.18 18.53 -2.98
C THR A 57 9.74 18.34 -4.42
N LEU A 58 9.09 19.35 -5.00
CA LEU A 58 8.77 19.36 -6.43
C LEU A 58 10.08 19.46 -7.24
N LEU A 59 10.34 18.47 -8.08
CA LEU A 59 11.55 18.41 -8.92
C LEU A 59 11.28 18.94 -10.34
N ALA A 60 10.09 18.66 -10.86
CA ALA A 60 9.60 19.10 -12.16
C ALA A 60 8.04 19.11 -12.13
N PRO A 61 7.35 19.61 -13.17
CA PRO A 61 5.91 19.38 -13.30
C PRO A 61 5.59 17.89 -13.16
N GLU A 62 4.59 17.57 -12.34
CA GLU A 62 4.14 16.20 -12.07
C GLU A 62 5.23 15.23 -11.56
N GLN A 63 6.27 15.78 -10.94
CA GLN A 63 7.37 15.00 -10.34
C GLN A 63 7.79 15.58 -8.99
N MET A 64 7.74 14.76 -7.93
CA MET A 64 8.23 15.09 -6.60
C MET A 64 9.24 14.05 -6.10
N GLY A 65 10.16 14.45 -5.23
CA GLY A 65 11.15 13.54 -4.66
C GLY A 65 11.50 13.84 -3.21
N TRP A 66 12.26 12.92 -2.63
CA TRP A 66 12.65 12.90 -1.23
C TRP A 66 14.16 12.92 -1.05
N ALA A 67 14.61 13.23 0.17
CA ALA A 67 16.03 13.37 0.51
C ALA A 67 16.85 12.06 0.33
N ASP A 68 16.19 10.91 0.27
CA ASP A 68 16.85 9.62 0.00
C ASP A 68 17.14 9.38 -1.50
N GLY A 69 16.79 10.34 -2.36
CA GLY A 69 16.97 10.26 -3.81
C GLY A 69 15.85 9.50 -4.53
N SER A 70 14.80 9.06 -3.81
CA SER A 70 13.60 8.54 -4.45
C SER A 70 12.73 9.66 -5.02
N TYR A 71 11.95 9.33 -6.05
CA TYR A 71 10.98 10.23 -6.66
C TYR A 71 9.73 9.49 -7.11
N LEU A 72 8.62 10.22 -7.13
CA LEU A 72 7.35 9.85 -7.75
C LEU A 72 7.13 10.76 -8.96
N GLU A 73 6.80 10.15 -10.08
CA GLU A 73 6.48 10.83 -11.34
C GLU A 73 5.12 10.37 -11.86
N VAL A 74 4.35 11.31 -12.39
CA VAL A 74 3.11 11.04 -13.12
C VAL A 74 3.27 11.50 -14.56
N THR A 75 3.12 10.56 -15.50
CA THR A 75 3.16 10.84 -16.95
C THR A 75 1.86 10.37 -17.59
N GLY A 76 1.41 11.00 -18.67
CA GLY A 76 0.14 10.63 -19.29
C GLY A 76 -0.46 11.73 -20.16
N ASP A 77 -1.69 11.48 -20.58
CA ASP A 77 -2.58 12.40 -21.28
C ASP A 77 -3.88 12.62 -20.47
N ASP A 78 -4.93 13.15 -21.12
CA ASP A 78 -6.19 13.49 -20.47
C ASP A 78 -7.03 12.26 -20.09
N ASP A 79 -6.77 11.08 -20.69
CA ASP A 79 -7.57 9.87 -20.52
C ASP A 79 -6.83 8.76 -19.76
N SER A 80 -5.50 8.80 -19.75
CA SER A 80 -4.67 7.76 -19.16
C SER A 80 -3.36 8.30 -18.59
N ALA A 81 -2.92 7.67 -17.50
CA ALA A 81 -1.68 8.04 -16.85
C ALA A 81 -0.93 6.84 -16.28
N ARG A 82 0.33 7.09 -16.01
CA ARG A 82 1.29 6.18 -15.40
C ARG A 82 1.87 6.85 -14.17
N VAL A 83 1.84 6.16 -13.05
CA VAL A 83 2.50 6.56 -11.80
C VAL A 83 3.70 5.68 -11.60
N ARG A 84 4.88 6.28 -11.48
CA ARG A 84 6.14 5.57 -11.27
C ARG A 84 6.83 6.10 -10.04
N VAL A 85 7.26 5.19 -9.17
CA VAL A 85 8.06 5.49 -7.98
C VAL A 85 9.40 4.78 -8.12
N THR A 86 10.46 5.56 -8.11
CA THR A 86 11.82 5.08 -8.35
C THR A 86 12.74 5.55 -7.24
N ARG A 87 13.70 4.71 -6.86
CA ARG A 87 14.88 5.13 -6.12
C ARG A 87 16.13 4.73 -6.88
N GLU A 88 16.97 5.71 -7.17
CA GLU A 88 18.31 5.43 -7.66
C GLU A 88 19.13 4.82 -6.50
N GLY A 89 19.66 3.62 -6.72
CA GLY A 89 20.39 2.88 -5.72
C GLY A 89 21.80 2.55 -6.19
N ASN A 90 22.72 2.53 -5.24
CA ASN A 90 24.16 2.32 -5.50
C ASN A 90 24.63 0.95 -5.02
N SER A 91 23.70 0.10 -4.56
CA SER A 91 24.02 -1.22 -4.04
C SER A 91 24.09 -2.26 -5.16
N PRO A 92 25.13 -3.12 -5.20
CA PRO A 92 25.21 -4.25 -6.13
C PRO A 92 24.24 -5.40 -5.76
N GLY A 93 23.43 -5.25 -4.71
CA GLY A 93 22.48 -6.26 -4.26
C GLY A 93 21.36 -6.46 -5.28
N GLY A 94 21.20 -7.70 -5.76
CA GLY A 94 20.20 -8.07 -6.75
C GLY A 94 18.76 -7.81 -6.30
N SER A 95 17.84 -7.81 -7.27
CA SER A 95 16.40 -7.58 -7.12
C SER A 95 15.74 -8.42 -6.02
N GLU A 96 16.33 -9.56 -5.65
CA GLU A 96 15.80 -10.53 -4.69
C GLU A 96 15.80 -10.05 -3.23
N ARG A 97 16.64 -9.07 -2.84
CA ARG A 97 16.70 -8.57 -1.45
C ARG A 97 15.41 -7.83 -1.08
N TYR A 98 14.82 -8.14 0.07
CA TYR A 98 13.68 -7.38 0.60
C TYR A 98 14.06 -5.93 0.90
N ASP A 99 13.19 -5.00 0.48
CA ASP A 99 13.26 -3.58 0.78
C ASP A 99 11.86 -3.10 1.17
N ALA A 100 11.67 -2.71 2.43
CA ALA A 100 10.36 -2.35 2.96
C ALA A 100 9.74 -1.13 2.23
N ILE A 101 10.57 -0.22 1.72
CA ILE A 101 10.09 0.97 1.01
C ILE A 101 9.57 0.57 -0.37
N GLU A 102 10.30 -0.29 -1.09
CA GLU A 102 9.85 -0.82 -2.39
C GLU A 102 8.53 -1.60 -2.25
N GLU A 103 8.45 -2.52 -1.30
CA GLU A 103 7.26 -3.36 -1.13
C GLU A 103 6.08 -2.54 -0.59
N GLY A 104 6.33 -1.52 0.24
CA GLY A 104 5.33 -0.54 0.66
C GLY A 104 4.75 0.25 -0.53
N TRP A 105 5.60 0.76 -1.42
CA TRP A 105 5.14 1.42 -2.65
C TRP A 105 4.31 0.51 -3.54
N ARG A 106 4.67 -0.78 -3.65
CA ARG A 106 3.84 -1.76 -4.38
C ARG A 106 2.45 -1.86 -3.77
N ALA A 107 2.35 -2.02 -2.45
CA ALA A 107 1.06 -2.09 -1.77
C ALA A 107 0.24 -0.81 -1.96
N PHE A 108 0.85 0.38 -1.78
CA PHE A 108 0.12 1.65 -1.88
C PHE A 108 -0.33 1.97 -3.30
N LEU A 109 0.50 1.69 -4.32
CA LEU A 109 0.12 1.95 -5.71
C LEU A 109 -1.04 1.04 -6.16
N ILE A 110 -1.19 -0.18 -5.63
CA ILE A 110 -2.41 -0.97 -5.87
C ILE A 110 -3.66 -0.25 -5.34
N GLN A 111 -3.58 0.35 -4.14
CA GLN A 111 -4.70 1.10 -3.56
C GLN A 111 -5.03 2.34 -4.40
N LEU A 112 -4.00 3.04 -4.91
CA LEU A 112 -4.18 4.18 -5.82
C LEU A 112 -4.83 3.75 -7.14
N ARG A 113 -4.35 2.65 -7.73
CA ARG A 113 -4.94 2.08 -8.94
C ARG A 113 -6.42 1.75 -8.74
N PHE A 114 -6.77 1.08 -7.65
CA PHE A 114 -8.16 0.76 -7.33
C PHE A 114 -9.02 2.02 -7.21
N LEU A 115 -8.54 3.05 -6.48
CA LEU A 115 -9.25 4.31 -6.32
C LEU A 115 -9.56 4.98 -7.67
N LEU A 116 -8.58 5.01 -8.59
CA LEU A 116 -8.71 5.69 -9.88
C LEU A 116 -9.49 4.87 -10.92
N ASP A 117 -9.27 3.56 -10.98
CA ASP A 117 -9.92 2.68 -11.96
C ASP A 117 -11.38 2.36 -11.56
N GLN A 118 -11.63 2.10 -10.27
CA GLN A 118 -12.97 1.70 -9.78
C GLN A 118 -13.82 2.87 -9.31
N ARG A 119 -13.20 4.02 -9.00
CA ARG A 119 -13.87 5.24 -8.52
C ARG A 119 -14.89 4.98 -7.40
N PRO A 120 -14.51 4.26 -6.33
CA PRO A 120 -15.43 3.94 -5.24
C PRO A 120 -15.91 5.21 -4.53
N GLU A 121 -17.16 5.21 -4.05
CA GLU A 121 -17.76 6.37 -3.39
C GLU A 121 -17.56 6.35 -1.87
N GLY A 122 -17.48 7.55 -1.29
CA GLY A 122 -17.40 7.75 0.16
C GLY A 122 -15.99 7.64 0.72
N ARG A 123 -15.88 7.78 2.05
CA ARG A 123 -14.59 7.78 2.75
C ARG A 123 -14.02 6.37 2.82
N ARG A 124 -12.73 6.20 2.49
CA ARG A 124 -11.98 4.98 2.76
C ARG A 124 -11.86 4.74 4.27
N ARG A 125 -12.07 3.49 4.67
CA ARG A 125 -11.69 2.95 5.97
C ARG A 125 -10.89 1.67 5.76
N THR A 126 -9.90 1.39 6.61
CA THR A 126 -9.12 0.16 6.47
C THR A 126 -9.06 -0.68 7.74
N LEU A 127 -8.98 -1.99 7.54
CA LEU A 127 -8.45 -2.91 8.54
C LEU A 127 -7.02 -3.27 8.14
N TYR A 128 -6.09 -3.14 9.08
CA TYR A 128 -4.71 -3.56 8.87
C TYR A 128 -4.41 -4.78 9.75
N LEU A 129 -4.24 -5.92 9.11
CA LEU A 129 -4.06 -7.20 9.77
C LEU A 129 -2.59 -7.61 9.71
N THR A 130 -2.02 -7.99 10.85
CA THR A 130 -0.63 -8.44 10.94
C THR A 130 -0.53 -9.76 11.69
N GLY A 131 0.53 -10.51 11.44
CA GLY A 131 0.81 -11.78 12.10
C GLY A 131 1.81 -12.62 11.32
N GLU A 132 2.17 -13.78 11.86
CA GLU A 132 3.06 -14.73 11.18
C GLU A 132 2.24 -15.81 10.45
N THR A 133 2.35 -15.85 9.12
CA THR A 133 1.68 -16.86 8.29
C THR A 133 2.46 -17.10 6.98
N THR A 134 2.02 -18.07 6.18
CA THR A 134 2.58 -18.33 4.84
C THR A 134 1.81 -17.54 3.78
N GLY A 135 2.45 -17.19 2.67
CA GLY A 135 1.77 -16.55 1.54
C GLY A 135 0.60 -17.39 1.02
N ARG A 136 0.76 -18.71 0.94
CA ARG A 136 -0.33 -19.62 0.54
C ARG A 136 -1.56 -19.51 1.45
N GLN A 137 -1.37 -19.42 2.76
CA GLN A 137 -2.48 -19.25 3.70
C GLN A 137 -3.09 -17.86 3.56
N ALA A 138 -2.29 -16.79 3.55
CA ALA A 138 -2.82 -15.43 3.41
C ALA A 138 -3.71 -15.25 2.17
N LEU A 139 -3.35 -15.88 1.04
CA LEU A 139 -4.13 -15.79 -0.21
C LEU A 139 -5.45 -16.60 -0.17
N THR A 140 -5.75 -17.33 0.89
CA THR A 140 -7.09 -17.93 1.09
C THR A 140 -8.02 -17.02 1.89
N LEU A 141 -7.56 -15.83 2.30
CA LEU A 141 -8.34 -14.91 3.12
C LEU A 141 -9.55 -14.31 2.42
N ALA A 142 -9.55 -14.25 1.09
CA ALA A 142 -10.64 -13.69 0.33
C ALA A 142 -10.96 -14.58 -0.87
N SER A 143 -12.25 -14.66 -1.19
CA SER A 143 -12.70 -15.17 -2.47
C SER A 143 -12.46 -14.09 -3.52
N GLY A 144 -11.64 -14.37 -4.51
CA GLY A 144 -11.33 -13.46 -5.60
C GLY A 144 -10.20 -14.01 -6.46
N GLU A 145 -9.98 -13.41 -7.63
CA GLU A 145 -8.79 -13.68 -8.43
C GLU A 145 -7.64 -12.87 -7.85
N TRP A 146 -6.60 -13.55 -7.37
CA TRP A 146 -5.43 -12.89 -6.79
C TRP A 146 -4.43 -12.53 -7.88
N GLU A 147 -4.17 -11.24 -8.02
CA GLU A 147 -3.16 -10.71 -8.93
C GLU A 147 -1.87 -10.42 -8.18
N ARG A 148 -0.72 -10.76 -8.78
CA ARG A 148 0.61 -10.48 -8.23
C ARG A 148 1.06 -9.08 -8.63
N PHE A 149 1.73 -8.37 -7.72
CA PHE A 149 2.51 -7.19 -8.05
C PHE A 149 3.91 -7.29 -7.45
N GLY A 150 4.81 -7.94 -8.19
CA GLY A 150 6.10 -8.38 -7.66
C GLY A 150 5.99 -9.71 -6.88
N PRO A 151 7.10 -10.19 -6.29
CA PRO A 151 7.16 -11.50 -5.66
C PRO A 151 6.48 -11.54 -4.28
N ARG A 152 6.30 -10.39 -3.63
CA ARG A 152 5.90 -10.29 -2.21
C ARG A 152 4.54 -9.64 -1.98
N VAL A 153 3.96 -9.04 -3.01
CA VAL A 153 2.67 -8.36 -2.92
C VAL A 153 1.69 -9.01 -3.88
N ALA A 154 0.47 -9.22 -3.41
CA ALA A 154 -0.66 -9.63 -4.22
C ALA A 154 -1.92 -8.92 -3.75
N TRP A 155 -2.93 -8.84 -4.60
CA TRP A 155 -4.17 -8.19 -4.27
C TRP A 155 -5.36 -8.85 -4.94
N THR A 156 -6.55 -8.58 -4.42
CA THR A 156 -7.82 -8.99 -5.00
C THR A 156 -8.94 -8.06 -4.54
N VAL A 157 -10.11 -8.18 -5.16
CA VAL A 157 -11.35 -7.54 -4.69
C VAL A 157 -12.32 -8.65 -4.33
N ASP A 158 -12.83 -8.62 -3.10
CA ASP A 158 -13.80 -9.64 -2.66
C ASP A 158 -15.22 -9.41 -3.21
N GLY A 159 -16.13 -10.34 -2.90
CA GLY A 159 -17.51 -10.25 -3.35
C GLY A 159 -18.30 -9.07 -2.78
N ASP A 160 -17.81 -8.43 -1.72
CA ASP A 160 -18.41 -7.24 -1.10
C ASP A 160 -17.80 -5.95 -1.66
N GLY A 161 -16.83 -6.05 -2.60
CA GLY A 161 -16.17 -4.91 -3.23
C GLY A 161 -15.02 -4.34 -2.39
N HIS A 162 -14.57 -5.02 -1.35
CA HIS A 162 -13.40 -4.59 -0.58
C HIS A 162 -12.11 -4.90 -1.35
N LEU A 163 -11.20 -3.93 -1.41
CA LEU A 163 -9.85 -4.18 -1.89
C LEU A 163 -9.04 -4.85 -0.78
N ILE A 164 -8.44 -6.00 -1.08
CA ILE A 164 -7.51 -6.70 -0.19
C ILE A 164 -6.13 -6.69 -0.81
N VAL A 165 -5.15 -6.14 -0.07
CA VAL A 165 -3.73 -6.16 -0.44
C VAL A 165 -2.97 -6.98 0.59
N ALA A 166 -2.25 -8.00 0.13
CA ALA A 166 -1.47 -8.94 0.93
C ALA A 166 0.02 -8.74 0.63
N ALA A 167 0.83 -8.52 1.67
CA ALA A 167 2.27 -8.29 1.57
C ALA A 167 3.05 -9.16 2.57
N GLY A 168 4.07 -9.87 2.07
CA GLY A 168 4.97 -10.71 2.87
C GLY A 168 6.41 -10.20 2.88
N ARG A 169 7.19 -10.57 3.91
CA ARG A 169 8.65 -10.27 3.94
C ARG A 169 9.47 -11.17 3.01
N VAL A 170 8.94 -12.34 2.67
CA VAL A 170 9.51 -13.30 1.71
C VAL A 170 8.55 -13.47 0.53
N PRO A 171 9.02 -13.95 -0.64
CA PRO A 171 8.14 -14.21 -1.77
C PRO A 171 6.92 -15.05 -1.37
N LEU A 172 5.76 -14.76 -1.96
CA LEU A 172 4.47 -15.33 -1.54
C LEU A 172 4.33 -16.84 -1.83
N ASP A 173 5.24 -17.39 -2.62
CA ASP A 173 5.33 -18.82 -2.90
C ASP A 173 6.25 -19.57 -1.92
N GLU A 174 6.99 -18.84 -1.05
CA GLU A 174 7.80 -19.45 -0.01
C GLU A 174 6.91 -20.14 1.03
N PRO A 175 7.21 -21.39 1.41
CA PRO A 175 6.41 -22.15 2.38
C PRO A 175 6.66 -21.73 3.83
N THR A 176 7.61 -20.81 4.06
CA THR A 176 8.00 -20.38 5.41
C THR A 176 7.02 -19.35 5.94
N ALA A 177 6.50 -19.59 7.15
CA ALA A 177 5.70 -18.59 7.84
C ALA A 177 6.60 -17.43 8.27
N THR A 178 6.20 -16.21 7.92
CA THR A 178 6.93 -14.98 8.26
C THR A 178 5.93 -13.88 8.59
N HIS A 179 6.42 -12.74 9.09
CA HIS A 179 5.59 -11.56 9.26
C HIS A 179 4.91 -11.19 7.94
N PHE A 180 3.59 -11.02 8.04
CA PHE A 180 2.70 -10.81 6.93
C PHE A 180 1.72 -9.70 7.27
N GLU A 181 1.39 -8.90 6.27
CA GLU A 181 0.59 -7.69 6.39
C GLU A 181 -0.55 -7.79 5.38
N VAL A 182 -1.78 -7.53 5.81
CA VAL A 182 -2.97 -7.51 4.94
C VAL A 182 -3.76 -6.25 5.21
N THR A 183 -3.94 -5.43 4.17
CA THR A 183 -4.79 -4.24 4.22
C THR A 183 -6.11 -4.53 3.51
N VAL A 184 -7.22 -4.38 4.23
CA VAL A 184 -8.57 -4.46 3.69
C VAL A 184 -9.13 -3.04 3.63
N SER A 185 -9.33 -2.51 2.42
CA SER A 185 -9.87 -1.18 2.18
C SER A 185 -11.35 -1.25 1.81
N MET A 186 -12.17 -0.46 2.52
CA MET A 186 -13.60 -0.33 2.32
C MET A 186 -13.94 1.14 2.06
N PHE A 187 -14.86 1.42 1.16
CA PHE A 187 -15.27 2.79 0.86
C PHE A 187 -16.74 2.99 1.20
N GLY A 188 -17.06 4.11 1.85
CA GLY A 188 -18.44 4.46 2.19
C GLY A 188 -19.07 3.63 3.32
N ALA A 189 -18.30 2.75 3.98
CA ALA A 189 -18.77 1.95 5.09
C ALA A 189 -19.09 2.81 6.33
N ASP A 190 -20.34 2.76 6.79
CA ASP A 190 -20.73 3.31 8.08
C ASP A 190 -20.12 2.54 9.26
N ASP A 191 -20.32 3.02 10.48
CA ASP A 191 -19.72 2.42 11.67
C ASP A 191 -20.19 0.99 11.94
N ALA A 192 -21.47 0.69 11.66
CA ALA A 192 -22.02 -0.64 11.88
C ALA A 192 -21.47 -1.66 10.87
N THR A 193 -21.41 -1.26 9.60
CA THR A 193 -20.84 -2.06 8.50
C THR A 193 -19.36 -2.31 8.73
N PHE A 194 -18.60 -1.27 9.09
CA PHE A 194 -17.17 -1.41 9.35
C PHE A 194 -16.88 -2.31 10.56
N GLU A 195 -17.65 -2.17 11.64
CA GLU A 195 -17.48 -3.02 12.82
C GLU A 195 -17.84 -4.49 12.55
N ALA A 196 -18.91 -4.74 11.80
CA ALA A 196 -19.27 -6.10 11.36
C ALA A 196 -18.19 -6.72 10.46
N ALA A 197 -17.59 -5.93 9.57
CA ALA A 197 -16.45 -6.36 8.76
C ALA A 197 -15.24 -6.67 9.66
N ARG A 198 -14.91 -5.80 10.61
CA ARG A 198 -13.80 -6.00 11.58
C ARG A 198 -13.94 -7.32 12.33
N GLU A 199 -15.13 -7.62 12.86
CA GLU A 199 -15.38 -8.89 13.53
C GLU A 199 -15.21 -10.11 12.61
N THR A 200 -15.69 -10.00 11.37
CA THR A 200 -15.61 -11.08 10.39
C THR A 200 -14.15 -11.37 10.02
N TRP A 201 -13.39 -10.31 9.74
CA TRP A 201 -11.97 -10.39 9.43
C TRP A 201 -11.14 -10.88 10.63
N ALA A 202 -11.47 -10.48 11.86
CA ALA A 202 -10.84 -11.00 13.07
C ALA A 202 -11.03 -12.52 13.21
N LYS A 203 -12.26 -13.01 13.05
CA LYS A 203 -12.59 -14.45 13.12
C LYS A 203 -11.88 -15.25 12.02
N ARG A 204 -11.67 -14.64 10.85
CA ARG A 204 -10.95 -15.25 9.72
C ARG A 204 -9.44 -15.29 9.95
N TRP A 205 -8.86 -14.21 10.46
CA TRP A 205 -7.41 -14.05 10.59
C TRP A 205 -6.80 -14.78 11.79
N ALA A 206 -7.47 -14.73 12.95
CA ALA A 206 -6.97 -15.32 14.19
C ALA A 206 -6.51 -16.80 14.09
N PRO A 207 -7.22 -17.71 13.39
CA PRO A 207 -6.75 -19.10 13.26
C PRO A 207 -5.64 -19.29 12.21
N MET A 208 -5.37 -18.29 11.37
CA MET A 208 -4.45 -18.40 10.22
C MET A 208 -3.04 -17.86 10.51
N ALA A 209 -2.93 -16.93 11.44
CA ALA A 209 -1.67 -16.25 11.74
C ALA A 209 -1.32 -16.31 13.23
N ALA A 210 -0.09 -16.68 13.53
CA ALA A 210 0.42 -16.58 14.90
C ALA A 210 0.65 -15.11 15.25
N GLY A 211 0.24 -14.68 16.45
CA GLY A 211 0.30 -13.26 16.83
C GLY A 211 -0.61 -12.37 15.98
N ALA A 212 -1.78 -12.89 15.57
CA ALA A 212 -2.75 -12.15 14.77
C ALA A 212 -3.22 -10.87 15.48
N GLU A 213 -3.03 -9.72 14.84
CA GLU A 213 -3.49 -8.41 15.28
C GLU A 213 -4.31 -7.73 14.18
N ILE A 214 -5.22 -6.84 14.58
CA ILE A 214 -5.97 -5.95 13.67
C ILE A 214 -5.87 -4.54 14.21
N THR A 215 -5.37 -3.63 13.38
CA THR A 215 -5.25 -2.19 13.63
C THR A 215 -6.30 -1.44 12.81
N THR A 216 -6.88 -0.40 13.40
CA THR A 216 -7.84 0.52 12.79
C THR A 216 -7.52 1.96 13.17
N ALA A 217 -8.30 2.92 12.67
CA ALA A 217 -8.11 4.36 12.94
C ALA A 217 -8.07 4.74 14.44
N THR A 218 -8.62 3.93 15.34
CA THR A 218 -8.62 4.20 16.79
C THR A 218 -7.39 3.66 17.51
N ASP A 219 -6.57 2.89 16.81
CA ASP A 219 -5.39 2.23 17.38
C ASP A 219 -4.13 3.05 17.07
N PRO A 220 -3.13 3.07 17.97
CA PRO A 220 -1.85 3.70 17.68
C PRO A 220 -1.09 2.95 16.57
N ALA A 221 -0.01 3.55 16.07
CA ALA A 221 0.84 2.89 15.08
C ALA A 221 1.33 1.52 15.60
N PRO A 222 1.19 0.44 14.81
CA PRO A 222 1.61 -0.90 15.22
C PRO A 222 3.14 -0.95 15.41
N GLY A 223 3.58 -1.45 16.56
CA GLY A 223 5.01 -1.55 16.91
C GLY A 223 5.65 -0.27 17.46
N SER A 224 4.84 0.66 18.01
CA SER A 224 5.32 1.77 18.87
C SER A 224 5.97 1.26 20.16
#